data_AF-A0A351IZY9-F1
#
_entry.id   AF-A0A351IZY9-F1
#
_cell.length_a   1.000
_cell.length_b   1.000
_cell.length_c   1.000
_cell.angle_alpha   90.00
_cell.angle_beta   90.00
_cell.angle_gamma   90.00
#
_symmetry.space_group_name_H-M   'P 1'
#
loop_
_entity.id
_entity.type
_entity.pdbx_description
1 polymer ?
#
loop_
_entity_poly.entity_id
_entity_poly.type
_entity_poly.pdbx_seq_one_letter_code
_entity_poly.pdbx_strand_id
1 'polypeptide(L)'
;MSVESINFEKTYSGLTLGIHGTETLEGLSLSGLTTSTVEITITGEKKQLEGMGSEWVKPYVDLPETVAKGQYTLPVKLDGIPDNMNVSVYPHKVTVLIEDTDTREVPLTRVAGSHDDSL
;
A
#
# COMPACT_ATOMS: atom_id res chain seq x y z
N MET A 1 -10.43 19.16 38.41
CA MET A 1 -9.24 18.63 37.71
C MET A 1 -9.70 18.27 36.30
N SER A 2 -9.21 18.97 35.28
CA SER A 2 -9.57 18.70 33.89
C SER A 2 -8.99 17.34 33.49
N VAL A 3 -9.83 16.41 33.06
CA VAL A 3 -9.34 15.22 32.36
C VAL A 3 -8.87 15.70 31.00
N GLU A 4 -7.56 15.80 30.84
CA GLU A 4 -6.96 15.96 29.53
C GLU A 4 -7.26 14.67 28.79
N SER A 5 -8.15 14.72 27.79
CA SER A 5 -8.44 13.57 26.95
C SER A 5 -7.15 13.20 26.21
N ILE A 6 -6.40 12.27 26.80
CA ILE A 6 -5.19 11.71 26.19
C ILE A 6 -5.62 10.85 25.01
N ASN A 7 -5.75 11.47 23.84
CA ASN A 7 -5.90 10.74 22.60
C ASN A 7 -4.53 10.09 22.30
N PHE A 8 -4.53 8.79 22.09
CA PHE A 8 -3.31 8.07 21.72
C PHE A 8 -3.21 8.08 20.19
N GLU A 9 -1.99 8.15 19.68
CA GLU A 9 -1.71 8.01 18.26
C GLU A 9 -0.69 6.91 18.01
N LYS A 10 -0.84 6.21 16.90
CA LYS A 10 0.06 5.15 16.47
C LYS A 10 0.36 5.30 14.99
N THR A 11 1.65 5.45 14.68
CA THR A 11 2.14 5.62 13.31
C THR A 11 2.71 4.32 12.78
N TYR A 12 2.31 3.99 11.55
CA TYR A 12 2.78 2.86 10.79
C TYR A 12 3.44 3.37 9.51
N SER A 13 4.77 3.42 9.51
CA SER A 13 5.56 3.84 8.36
C SER A 13 6.11 2.61 7.63
N GLY A 14 6.25 2.71 6.30
CA GLY A 14 6.78 1.61 5.49
C GLY A 14 5.73 0.54 5.14
N LEU A 15 4.44 0.86 5.22
CA LEU A 15 3.38 -0.06 4.82
C LEU A 15 3.31 -0.12 3.29
N THR A 16 3.42 -1.34 2.75
CA THR A 16 3.32 -1.59 1.31
C THR A 16 1.92 -1.28 0.82
N LEU A 17 1.84 -0.42 -0.20
CA LEU A 17 0.59 -0.08 -0.85
C LEU A 17 0.13 -1.21 -1.78
N GLY A 18 -1.06 -1.76 -1.51
CA GLY A 18 -1.73 -2.67 -2.43
C GLY A 18 -2.29 -1.94 -3.64
N ILE A 19 -2.22 -2.55 -4.82
CA ILE A 19 -2.75 -1.97 -6.06
C ILE A 19 -3.75 -2.96 -6.63
N HIS A 20 -5.02 -2.57 -6.64
CA HIS A 20 -6.12 -3.38 -7.15
C HIS A 20 -6.46 -2.95 -8.59
N GLY A 21 -6.86 -3.90 -9.42
CA GLY A 21 -7.14 -3.65 -10.84
C GLY A 21 -5.90 -3.75 -11.74
N THR A 22 -4.77 -4.29 -11.27
CA THR A 22 -3.63 -4.59 -12.15
C THR A 22 -3.93 -5.72 -13.13
N GLU A 23 -4.93 -6.57 -12.84
CA GLU A 23 -5.41 -7.63 -13.71
C GLU A 23 -6.17 -7.11 -14.94
N THR A 24 -6.68 -5.88 -14.91
CA THR A 24 -7.38 -5.25 -16.05
C THR A 24 -6.42 -4.57 -17.02
N LEU A 25 -5.12 -4.58 -16.73
CA LEU A 25 -4.07 -4.01 -17.55
C LEU A 25 -3.77 -4.93 -18.76
N GLU A 26 -4.61 -4.88 -19.78
CA GLU A 26 -4.36 -5.60 -21.04
C GLU A 26 -3.25 -4.92 -21.85
N GLY A 27 -2.03 -5.47 -21.82
CA GLY A 27 -0.90 -4.90 -22.56
C GLY A 27 -0.29 -3.65 -21.94
N LEU A 28 -0.62 -3.37 -20.68
CA LEU A 28 -0.10 -2.24 -19.91
C LEU A 28 0.68 -2.76 -18.71
N SER A 29 1.64 -1.99 -18.22
CA SER A 29 2.39 -2.33 -17.02
C SER A 29 2.69 -1.11 -16.19
N LEU A 30 2.80 -1.35 -14.89
CA LEU A 30 3.08 -0.32 -13.93
C LEU A 30 4.58 -0.04 -13.95
N SER A 31 4.94 1.07 -14.57
CA SER A 31 6.34 1.44 -14.79
C SER A 31 6.93 2.23 -13.62
N GLY A 32 6.09 3.03 -12.95
CA GLY A 32 6.53 3.80 -11.78
C GLY A 32 5.42 4.13 -10.80
N LEU A 33 5.76 4.16 -9.51
CA LEU A 33 4.96 4.81 -8.47
C LEU A 33 5.76 5.94 -7.85
N THR A 34 5.08 7.04 -7.50
CA THR A 34 5.66 8.08 -6.64
C THR A 34 6.09 7.52 -5.29
N THR A 35 5.30 6.61 -4.71
CA THR A 35 5.70 5.86 -3.53
C THR A 35 5.01 4.50 -3.48
N SER A 36 5.76 3.45 -3.12
CA SER A 36 5.21 2.12 -2.84
C SER A 36 4.94 1.91 -1.35
N THR A 37 5.39 2.85 -0.51
CA THR A 37 5.19 2.84 0.94
C THR A 37 4.43 4.08 1.40
N VAL A 38 3.45 3.89 2.26
CA VAL A 38 2.71 5.00 2.87
C VAL A 38 2.91 5.01 4.37
N GLU A 39 2.72 6.18 4.96
CA GLU A 39 2.67 6.37 6.41
C GLU A 39 1.22 6.57 6.84
N ILE A 40 0.82 5.82 7.86
CA ILE A 40 -0.54 5.84 8.38
C ILE A 40 -0.50 6.09 9.87
N THR A 41 -1.09 7.21 10.29
CA THR A 41 -1.21 7.61 11.70
C THR A 41 -2.66 7.45 12.14
N ILE A 42 -2.87 6.63 13.15
CA ILE A 42 -4.21 6.34 13.68
C ILE A 42 -4.30 6.94 15.07
N THR A 43 -5.28 7.81 15.28
CA THR A 43 -5.55 8.48 16.54
C THR A 43 -6.87 8.00 17.11
N GLY A 44 -6.86 7.55 18.36
CA GLY A 44 -8.04 7.02 19.02
C GLY A 44 -7.80 6.65 20.48
N GLU A 45 -8.74 5.88 21.04
CA GLU A 45 -8.63 5.38 22.40
C GLU A 45 -7.54 4.33 22.53
N LYS A 46 -6.77 4.39 23.63
CA LYS A 46 -5.67 3.44 23.91
C LYS A 46 -6.08 1.99 23.74
N LYS A 47 -7.22 1.60 24.32
CA LYS A 47 -7.73 0.23 24.31
C LYS A 47 -7.96 -0.30 22.90
N GLN A 48 -8.37 0.57 21.98
CA GLN A 48 -8.64 0.21 20.60
C GLN A 48 -7.34 0.14 19.78
N LEU A 49 -6.40 1.06 20.01
CA LEU A 49 -5.08 1.03 19.38
C LEU A 49 -4.24 -0.17 19.85
N GLU A 50 -4.37 -0.59 21.11
CA GLU A 50 -3.71 -1.79 21.63
C GLU A 50 -4.25 -3.08 20.99
N GLY A 51 -5.51 -3.08 20.56
CA GLY A 51 -6.11 -4.17 19.78
C GLY A 51 -5.81 -4.11 18.28
N MET A 52 -5.48 -2.93 17.75
CA MET A 52 -5.12 -2.74 16.34
C MET A 52 -3.64 -3.04 16.10
N GLY A 53 -3.38 -4.20 15.51
CA GLY A 53 -2.08 -4.53 14.92
C GLY A 53 -1.85 -3.84 13.58
N SER A 54 -0.58 -3.74 13.16
CA SER A 54 -0.21 -3.31 11.80
C SER A 54 -0.83 -4.19 10.71
N GLU A 55 -1.16 -5.45 11.02
CA GLU A 55 -1.80 -6.39 10.10
C GLU A 55 -3.21 -5.96 9.65
N TRP A 56 -3.89 -5.14 10.46
CA TRP A 56 -5.23 -4.62 10.16
C TRP A 56 -5.16 -3.43 9.21
N VAL A 57 -4.00 -2.76 9.16
CA VAL A 57 -3.81 -1.53 8.39
C VAL A 57 -3.26 -1.89 7.01
N LYS A 58 -4.18 -2.12 6.06
CA LYS A 58 -3.82 -2.47 4.68
C LYS A 58 -4.16 -1.31 3.74
N PRO A 59 -3.18 -0.45 3.41
CA PRO A 59 -3.38 0.58 2.41
C PRO A 59 -3.52 -0.05 1.03
N TYR A 60 -4.50 0.42 0.27
CA TYR A 60 -4.69 0.04 -1.12
C TYR A 60 -5.13 1.22 -1.98
N VAL A 61 -4.87 1.12 -3.28
CA VAL A 61 -5.42 2.00 -4.32
C VAL A 61 -6.19 1.16 -5.33
N ASP A 62 -7.34 1.66 -5.75
CA ASP A 62 -8.11 1.06 -6.84
C ASP A 62 -7.78 1.76 -8.15
N LEU A 63 -7.25 1.01 -9.11
CA LEU A 63 -7.16 1.46 -10.49
C LEU A 63 -8.57 1.57 -11.08
N PRO A 64 -8.82 2.55 -11.96
CA PRO A 64 -10.10 2.65 -12.67
C PRO A 64 -10.31 1.44 -13.59
N GLU A 65 -11.56 1.09 -13.89
CA GLU A 65 -11.89 0.00 -14.81
C GLU A 65 -11.26 0.20 -16.21
N THR A 66 -11.22 1.45 -16.67
CA THR A 66 -10.55 1.85 -17.91
C THR A 66 -9.19 2.47 -17.61
N VAL A 67 -8.15 1.65 -17.55
CA VAL A 67 -6.76 2.12 -17.47
C VAL A 67 -6.20 2.28 -18.87
N ALA A 68 -5.62 3.44 -19.15
CA ALA A 68 -4.84 3.71 -20.35
C ALA A 68 -3.40 4.02 -19.93
N LYS A 69 -2.50 4.14 -20.89
CA LYS A 69 -1.15 4.66 -20.59
C LYS A 69 -1.21 6.12 -20.14
N GLY A 70 -0.45 6.45 -19.11
CA GLY A 70 -0.42 7.78 -18.52
C GLY A 70 -0.24 7.75 -17.01
N GLN A 71 -0.35 8.93 -16.39
CA GLN A 71 -0.28 9.09 -14.94
C GLN A 71 -1.68 9.16 -14.33
N TYR A 72 -1.89 8.37 -13.29
CA TYR A 72 -3.14 8.31 -12.53
C TYR A 72 -2.88 8.70 -11.09
N THR A 73 -3.57 9.74 -10.63
CA THR A 73 -3.52 10.17 -9.23
C THR A 73 -4.68 9.53 -8.48
N LEU A 74 -4.39 8.49 -7.72
CA LEU A 74 -5.40 7.71 -7.00
C LEU A 74 -5.33 8.00 -5.49
N PRO A 75 -6.48 8.17 -4.81
CA PRO A 75 -6.50 8.32 -3.37
C PRO A 75 -6.17 6.99 -2.69
N VAL A 76 -5.32 7.03 -1.66
CA VAL A 76 -5.05 5.85 -0.82
C VAL A 76 -6.27 5.57 0.03
N LYS A 77 -6.78 4.36 -0.08
CA LYS A 77 -7.83 3.83 0.78
C LYS A 77 -7.23 2.92 1.82
N LEU A 78 -7.96 2.80 2.93
CA LEU A 78 -7.64 1.88 4.01
C LEU A 78 -8.84 1.01 4.29
N ASP A 79 -8.61 -0.27 4.48
CA ASP A 79 -9.63 -1.22 4.91
C ASP A 79 -9.47 -1.54 6.41
N GLY A 80 -10.57 -1.88 7.07
CA GLY A 80 -10.53 -2.43 8.43
C GLY A 80 -10.43 -1.42 9.58
N ILE A 81 -10.59 -0.11 9.34
CA ILE A 81 -10.58 0.90 10.41
C ILE A 81 -12.00 1.39 10.70
N PRO A 82 -12.46 1.35 11.97
CA PRO A 82 -13.78 1.85 12.34
C PRO A 82 -13.90 3.38 12.19
N ASP A 83 -15.09 3.86 11.81
CA ASP A 83 -15.39 5.29 11.60
C ASP A 83 -15.18 6.18 12.84
N ASN A 84 -15.08 5.57 14.03
CA ASN A 84 -14.86 6.27 15.29
C ASN A 84 -13.37 6.56 15.58
N MET A 85 -12.46 6.23 14.65
CA MET A 85 -11.04 6.55 14.74
C MET A 85 -10.65 7.59 13.70
N ASN A 86 -9.74 8.48 14.09
CA ASN A 86 -9.18 9.44 13.16
C ASN A 86 -7.93 8.84 12.51
N VAL A 87 -7.97 8.65 11.19
CA VAL A 87 -6.84 8.13 10.43
C VAL A 87 -6.27 9.22 9.54
N SER A 88 -4.96 9.38 9.59
CA SER A 88 -4.21 10.23 8.69
C SER A 88 -3.32 9.35 7.81
N VAL A 89 -3.43 9.52 6.50
CA VAL A 89 -2.59 8.80 5.52
C VAL A 89 -1.73 9.80 4.79
N TYR A 90 -0.44 9.54 4.75
CA TYR A 90 0.53 10.37 4.07
C TYR A 90 1.46 9.54 3.17
N PRO A 91 1.51 9.83 1.86
CA PRO A 91 0.64 10.76 1.12
C PRO A 91 -0.79 10.18 0.95
N HIS A 92 -1.80 11.04 1.00
CA HIS A 92 -3.21 10.64 0.79
C HIS A 92 -3.54 10.28 -0.67
N LYS A 93 -2.63 10.58 -1.60
CA LYS A 93 -2.77 10.39 -3.04
C LYS A 93 -1.45 9.89 -3.57
N VAL A 94 -1.53 8.94 -4.48
CA VAL A 94 -0.37 8.30 -5.08
C VAL A 94 -0.50 8.44 -6.58
N THR A 95 0.57 8.86 -7.21
CA THR A 95 0.63 8.91 -8.66
C THR A 95 1.23 7.60 -9.16
N VAL A 96 0.46 6.95 -10.03
CA VAL A 96 0.79 5.68 -10.66
C VAL A 96 1.05 5.97 -12.14
N LEU A 97 2.24 5.62 -12.63
CA LEU A 97 2.60 5.72 -14.04
C LEU A 97 2.39 4.37 -14.71
N ILE A 98 1.45 4.35 -15.64
CA ILE A 98 1.14 3.19 -16.48
C ILE A 98 1.74 3.44 -17.85
N GLU A 99 2.51 2.48 -18.34
CA GLU A 99 3.11 2.52 -19.67
C GLU A 99 2.72 1.26 -20.44
N ASP A 100 2.91 1.29 -21.76
CA ASP A 100 2.77 0.10 -22.60
C ASP A 100 3.71 -0.99 -22.07
N THR A 101 3.22 -2.24 -21.95
CA THR A 101 4.06 -3.36 -21.49
C THR A 101 5.03 -3.75 -22.60
N ASP A 102 6.10 -2.98 -22.74
CA ASP A 102 7.25 -3.39 -23.54
C ASP A 102 8.14 -4.21 -22.60
N THR A 103 7.82 -5.50 -22.49
CA THR A 103 8.58 -6.60 -21.89
C THR A 103 9.95 -6.20 -21.30
N ARG A 104 9.97 -5.53 -20.15
CA ARG A 104 11.14 -5.53 -19.29
C ARG A 104 10.96 -6.71 -18.37
N GLU A 105 11.32 -7.86 -18.92
CA GLU A 105 11.62 -9.07 -18.19
C GLU A 105 12.38 -8.66 -16.93
N VAL A 106 11.72 -8.69 -15.76
CA VAL A 106 12.48 -8.70 -14.51
C VAL A 106 13.36 -9.93 -14.64
N PRO A 107 14.70 -9.80 -14.68
CA PRO A 107 15.52 -10.99 -14.65
C PRO A 107 15.20 -11.63 -13.30
N LEU A 108 14.40 -12.70 -13.33
CA LEU A 108 14.34 -13.62 -12.21
C LEU A 108 15.78 -14.07 -12.06
N THR A 109 16.48 -13.52 -11.07
CA THR A 109 17.78 -14.01 -10.66
C THR A 109 17.54 -15.48 -10.37
N ARG A 110 17.90 -16.32 -11.34
CA ARG A 110 17.92 -17.77 -11.25
C ARG A 110 18.76 -18.04 -10.02
N VAL A 111 18.12 -18.44 -8.93
CA VAL A 111 18.82 -18.96 -7.76
C VAL A 111 19.68 -20.10 -8.30
N ALA A 112 20.99 -19.85 -8.33
CA ALA A 112 21.95 -20.78 -8.87
C ALA A 112 22.01 -21.99 -7.94
N GLY A 113 21.68 -23.15 -8.50
CA GLY A 113 22.29 -24.42 -8.13
C GLY A 113 21.74 -25.09 -6.88
N SER A 114 20.57 -25.71 -7.00
CA SER A 114 20.39 -27.05 -6.42
C SER A 114 21.07 -28.06 -7.34
N HIS A 115 22.32 -28.43 -7.03
CA HIS A 115 22.80 -29.77 -7.35
C HIS A 115 23.32 -30.40 -6.06
N ASP A 116 22.36 -31.07 -5.44
CA ASP A 116 22.51 -32.14 -4.47
C ASP A 116 23.57 -33.16 -4.94
N ASP A 117 24.37 -33.59 -3.98
CA ASP A 117 25.03 -34.91 -3.87
C ASP A 117 25.72 -35.52 -5.10
N SER A 118 27.04 -35.70 -4.98
CA SER A 118 27.74 -36.83 -5.63
C SER A 118 29.00 -37.17 -4.83
N LEU A 119 28.85 -38.23 -4.01
CA LEU A 119 29.79 -39.33 -3.67
C LEU A 119 31.28 -39.02 -3.47
#